data_AF-A0A8B6HCR7-F1
#
_entry.id   AF-A0A8B6HCR7-F1
#
_cell.length_a   1.000
_cell.length_b   1.000
_cell.length_c   1.000
_cell.angle_alpha   90.00
_cell.angle_beta   90.00
_cell.angle_gamma   90.00
#
_symmetry.space_group_name_H-M   'P 1'
#
loop_
_entity.id
_entity.type
_entity.pdbx_description
1 polymer ?
#
loop_
_entity_poly.entity_id
_entity_poly.type
_entity_poly.pdbx_seq_one_letter_code
_entity_poly.pdbx_strand_id
1 'polypeptide(L)'
;MGDGNMSVVMYNYLCSKLGNQNDVKTRRLCYTLTKYLEDYNVLIPSGSKAEGLDFTKSDIDIMWHLTCVHVYEHPPNNMLIDCFVISTEDTVPGFVRLIHEPHIIKFDFVREWCIEHDNNRRLLSNKLLKEALYGPCIADTGGFLDNAFCLRCRSWIQQAYPWVKRNRTWPSPEMINDIIKVGVMLVPIGCKGSQNEDIEWRVSFSIAEKQLIYSFSHTQFLCYA
;
A
#
# COMPACT_ATOMS: atom_id res chain seq x y z
N MET A 1 10.20 -0.53 46.05
CA MET A 1 9.60 -1.79 45.55
C MET A 1 8.21 -1.43 45.05
N GLY A 2 7.99 -1.29 43.73
CA GLY A 2 6.69 -0.78 43.24
C GLY A 2 6.39 -0.99 41.76
N ASP A 3 7.37 -0.98 40.86
CA ASP A 3 7.07 -0.91 39.41
C ASP A 3 7.11 -2.24 38.65
N GLY A 4 7.76 -3.28 39.20
CA GLY A 4 7.93 -4.56 38.52
C GLY A 4 6.63 -5.37 38.34
N ASN A 5 5.59 -5.08 39.12
CA ASN A 5 4.33 -5.82 39.10
C ASN A 5 3.33 -5.27 38.06
N MET A 6 3.38 -3.96 37.79
CA MET A 6 2.42 -3.29 36.90
C MET A 6 2.68 -3.62 35.42
N SER A 7 3.94 -3.75 35.02
CA SER A 7 4.31 -4.13 33.66
C SER A 7 3.87 -5.54 33.30
N VAL A 8 3.98 -6.49 34.23
CA VAL A 8 3.54 -7.88 34.05
C VAL A 8 2.01 -7.96 33.99
N VAL A 9 1.31 -7.25 34.87
CA VAL A 9 -0.16 -7.19 34.85
C VAL A 9 -0.67 -6.59 33.55
N MET A 10 -0.09 -5.46 33.10
CA MET A 10 -0.46 -4.83 31.84
C MET A 10 -0.14 -5.72 30.63
N TYR A 11 1.02 -6.36 30.61
CA TYR A 11 1.39 -7.32 29.56
C TYR A 11 0.38 -8.47 29.48
N ASN A 12 0.05 -9.09 30.61
CA ASN A 12 -0.92 -10.18 30.66
C ASN A 12 -2.32 -9.71 30.23
N TYR A 13 -2.72 -8.50 30.62
CA TYR A 13 -3.98 -7.90 30.19
C TYR A 13 -3.99 -7.70 28.66
N LEU A 14 -2.95 -7.12 28.08
CA LEU A 14 -2.86 -6.93 26.63
C LEU A 14 -2.83 -8.27 25.89
N CYS A 15 -2.07 -9.27 26.36
CA CYS A 15 -2.11 -10.62 25.78
C CYS A 15 -3.51 -11.24 25.86
N SER A 16 -4.27 -10.99 26.93
CA SER A 16 -5.65 -11.48 27.04
C SER A 16 -6.61 -10.85 26.02
N LYS A 17 -6.28 -9.65 25.50
CA LYS A 17 -7.08 -8.92 24.52
C LYS A 17 -6.61 -9.13 23.09
N LEU A 18 -5.30 -9.18 22.89
CA LEU A 18 -4.65 -9.15 21.59
C LEU A 18 -4.04 -10.49 21.20
N GLY A 19 -4.06 -11.49 22.08
CA GLY A 19 -3.40 -12.78 21.91
C GLY A 19 -1.93 -12.74 22.30
N ASN A 20 -1.39 -13.93 22.59
CA ASN A 20 0.04 -14.12 22.83
C ASN A 20 0.82 -14.13 21.50
N GLN A 21 2.15 -14.23 21.59
CA GLN A 21 3.02 -14.21 20.41
C GLN A 21 2.69 -15.29 19.37
N ASN A 22 2.28 -16.49 19.80
CA ASN A 22 1.89 -17.57 18.87
C ASN A 22 0.55 -17.26 18.21
N ASP A 23 -0.42 -16.70 18.93
CA ASP A 23 -1.71 -16.30 18.35
C ASP A 23 -1.53 -15.23 17.24
N VAL A 24 -0.66 -14.25 17.49
CA VAL A 24 -0.30 -13.22 16.49
C VAL A 24 0.41 -13.86 15.28
N LYS A 25 1.39 -14.74 15.51
CA LYS A 25 2.09 -15.45 14.42
C LYS A 25 1.15 -16.28 13.56
N THR A 26 0.22 -17.01 14.18
CA THR A 26 -0.76 -17.84 13.45
C THR A 26 -1.66 -16.97 12.58
N ARG A 27 -2.21 -15.87 13.12
CA ARG A 27 -3.03 -14.93 12.31
C ARG A 27 -2.27 -14.36 11.12
N ARG A 28 -1.04 -13.89 11.35
CA ARG A 28 -0.15 -13.38 10.27
C ARG A 28 0.15 -14.43 9.21
N LEU A 29 0.32 -15.69 9.61
CA LEU A 29 0.56 -16.80 8.69
C LEU A 29 -0.66 -17.05 7.80
N CYS A 30 -1.89 -17.03 8.36
CA CYS A 30 -3.11 -17.18 7.58
C CYS A 30 -3.18 -16.15 6.44
N TYR A 31 -2.98 -14.86 6.74
CA TYR A 31 -2.98 -13.80 5.73
C TYR A 31 -1.81 -13.89 4.74
N THR A 32 -0.66 -14.40 5.18
CA THR A 32 0.47 -14.65 4.29
C THR A 32 0.15 -15.77 3.30
N LEU A 33 -0.49 -16.85 3.76
CA LEU A 33 -0.89 -17.99 2.93
C LEU A 33 -2.00 -17.63 1.94
N THR A 34 -2.95 -16.76 2.31
CA THR A 34 -4.00 -16.28 1.38
C THR A 34 -3.41 -15.72 0.10
N LYS A 35 -2.27 -15.00 0.18
CA LYS A 35 -1.56 -14.47 -0.98
C LYS A 35 -1.05 -15.57 -1.94
N TYR A 36 -0.72 -16.76 -1.43
CA TYR A 36 -0.20 -17.87 -2.23
C TYR A 36 -1.30 -18.80 -2.77
N LEU A 37 -2.49 -18.77 -2.17
CA LEU A 37 -3.64 -19.54 -2.63
C LEU A 37 -4.36 -18.88 -3.80
N GLU A 38 -4.25 -17.55 -3.92
CA GLU A 38 -4.78 -16.79 -5.04
C GLU A 38 -3.67 -16.50 -6.06
N ASP A 39 -3.72 -17.21 -7.18
CA ASP A 39 -2.62 -17.45 -8.13
C ASP A 39 -2.15 -16.22 -8.95
N TYR A 40 -2.28 -14.98 -8.44
CA TYR A 40 -2.09 -13.78 -9.28
C TYR A 40 -1.32 -12.59 -8.72
N ASN A 41 -0.72 -12.58 -7.51
CA ASN A 41 -0.10 -11.34 -6.95
C ASN A 41 -1.02 -10.09 -7.05
N VAL A 42 -2.33 -10.31 -7.18
CA VAL A 42 -3.37 -9.30 -7.35
C VAL A 42 -3.92 -8.95 -5.98
N LEU A 43 -4.09 -9.93 -5.08
CA LEU A 43 -4.61 -9.70 -3.75
C LEU A 43 -3.48 -9.37 -2.76
N ILE A 44 -3.60 -8.23 -2.09
CA ILE A 44 -2.67 -7.77 -1.04
C ILE A 44 -3.51 -7.55 0.23
N PRO A 45 -3.48 -8.48 1.20
CA PRO A 45 -4.13 -8.25 2.48
C PRO A 45 -3.43 -7.12 3.23
N SER A 46 -4.21 -6.20 3.79
CA SER A 46 -3.72 -5.02 4.50
C SER A 46 -4.47 -4.84 5.82
N GLY A 47 -4.13 -3.77 6.54
CA GLY A 47 -4.85 -3.35 7.73
C GLY A 47 -4.65 -4.24 8.94
N SER A 48 -5.41 -3.92 9.99
CA SER A 48 -5.17 -4.43 11.34
C SER A 48 -5.19 -5.96 11.42
N LYS A 49 -6.13 -6.62 10.74
CA LYS A 49 -6.20 -8.09 10.74
C LYS A 49 -5.02 -8.73 10.04
N ALA A 50 -4.59 -8.19 8.89
CA ALA A 50 -3.41 -8.69 8.19
C ALA A 50 -2.12 -8.43 8.99
N GLU A 51 -2.09 -7.40 9.84
CA GLU A 51 -0.99 -7.12 10.77
C GLU A 51 -0.93 -8.10 11.96
N GLY A 52 -1.99 -8.88 12.16
CA GLY A 52 -2.14 -9.86 13.23
C GLY A 52 -2.92 -9.34 14.44
N LEU A 53 -3.67 -8.24 14.32
CA LEU A 53 -4.64 -7.79 15.31
C LEU A 53 -5.98 -8.50 15.08
N ASP A 54 -6.83 -8.56 16.11
CA ASP A 54 -8.15 -9.19 16.01
C ASP A 54 -9.14 -8.45 16.90
N PHE A 55 -9.42 -7.21 16.53
CA PHE A 55 -10.42 -6.41 17.23
C PHE A 55 -11.81 -6.84 16.80
N THR A 56 -12.73 -6.98 17.75
CA THR A 56 -14.09 -7.53 17.53
C THR A 56 -14.91 -6.79 16.46
N LYS A 57 -14.56 -5.54 16.15
CA LYS A 57 -15.24 -4.71 15.13
C LYS A 57 -14.33 -4.31 13.98
N SER A 58 -13.18 -4.97 13.84
CA SER A 58 -12.30 -4.72 12.70
C SER A 58 -12.88 -5.36 11.43
N ASP A 59 -12.79 -4.61 10.37
CA ASP A 59 -12.98 -4.98 8.98
C ASP A 59 -11.76 -5.76 8.45
N ILE A 60 -11.90 -6.27 7.23
CA ILE A 60 -10.84 -6.91 6.46
C ILE A 60 -10.48 -5.95 5.33
N ASP A 61 -9.26 -5.43 5.33
CA ASP A 61 -8.77 -4.59 4.25
C ASP A 61 -8.06 -5.42 3.18
N ILE A 62 -8.49 -5.25 1.93
CA ILE A 62 -7.87 -5.90 0.77
C ILE A 62 -7.53 -4.86 -0.30
N MET A 63 -6.28 -4.87 -0.76
CA MET A 63 -5.88 -4.12 -1.94
C MET A 63 -5.79 -5.04 -3.17
N TRP A 64 -6.47 -4.66 -4.24
CA TRP A 64 -6.48 -5.30 -5.56
C TRP A 64 -5.50 -4.60 -6.48
N HIS A 65 -4.38 -5.25 -6.77
CA HIS A 65 -3.34 -4.74 -7.64
C HIS A 65 -3.65 -5.05 -9.12
N LEU A 66 -3.82 -4.01 -9.93
CA LEU A 66 -4.01 -4.13 -11.37
C LEU A 66 -2.68 -4.45 -12.07
N THR A 67 -2.35 -5.73 -12.17
CA THR A 67 -1.06 -6.24 -12.67
C THR A 67 -0.78 -5.92 -14.15
N CYS A 68 -1.83 -5.60 -14.92
CA CYS A 68 -1.77 -5.21 -16.33
C CYS A 68 -1.32 -3.77 -16.58
N VAL A 69 -1.32 -2.93 -15.53
CA VAL A 69 -0.86 -1.54 -15.59
C VAL A 69 0.52 -1.47 -14.95
N HIS A 70 1.54 -1.16 -15.75
CA HIS A 70 2.91 -1.05 -15.27
C HIS A 70 3.24 0.40 -14.91
N VAL A 71 3.81 0.61 -13.72
CA VAL A 71 4.21 1.94 -13.24
C VAL A 71 5.67 1.94 -12.80
N TYR A 72 6.41 2.97 -13.20
CA TYR A 72 7.81 3.18 -12.84
C TYR A 72 8.09 4.64 -12.52
N GLU A 73 9.06 4.93 -11.65
CA GLU A 73 9.62 6.29 -11.55
C GLU A 73 10.70 6.51 -12.63
N HIS A 74 11.55 5.49 -12.83
CA HIS A 74 12.56 5.47 -13.87
C HIS A 74 12.43 4.16 -14.66
N PRO A 75 11.80 4.18 -15.86
CA PRO A 75 11.68 2.98 -16.67
C PRO A 75 13.06 2.49 -17.15
N PRO A 76 13.29 1.19 -17.28
CA PRO A 76 14.53 0.65 -17.82
C PRO A 76 14.73 1.08 -19.29
N ASN A 77 15.96 1.48 -19.65
CA ASN A 77 16.31 1.76 -21.04
C ASN A 77 15.99 0.54 -21.93
N ASN A 78 15.38 0.77 -23.10
CA ASN A 78 14.93 -0.23 -24.09
C ASN A 78 13.63 -1.00 -23.79
N MET A 79 12.81 -0.60 -22.82
CA MET A 79 11.50 -1.22 -22.64
C MET A 79 10.50 -0.78 -23.72
N LEU A 80 10.04 -1.73 -24.56
CA LEU A 80 8.79 -1.64 -25.34
C LEU A 80 7.54 -1.87 -24.46
N ILE A 81 7.65 -1.62 -23.15
CA ILE A 81 6.57 -1.90 -22.21
C ILE A 81 5.68 -0.66 -22.13
N ASP A 82 4.40 -0.90 -22.42
CA ASP A 82 3.32 0.02 -22.13
C ASP A 82 3.28 0.29 -20.61
N CYS A 83 3.72 1.46 -20.20
CA CYS A 83 3.86 1.82 -18.80
C CYS A 83 3.62 3.31 -18.55
N PHE A 84 3.26 3.62 -17.32
CA PHE A 84 3.14 4.97 -16.80
C PHE A 84 4.38 5.33 -15.98
N VAL A 85 4.82 6.57 -16.13
CA VAL A 85 5.92 7.17 -15.39
C VAL A 85 5.35 8.04 -14.28
N ILE A 86 5.90 7.92 -13.08
CA ILE A 86 5.56 8.79 -11.96
C ILE A 86 6.08 10.20 -12.24
N SER A 87 5.19 11.19 -12.15
CA SER A 87 5.54 12.60 -12.05
C SER A 87 5.11 13.14 -10.70
N THR A 88 5.97 13.97 -10.12
CA THR A 88 5.75 14.66 -8.86
C THR A 88 5.57 16.16 -9.07
N GLU A 89 5.57 16.61 -10.33
CA GLU A 89 5.37 18.00 -10.72
C GLU A 89 3.96 18.46 -10.36
N ASP A 90 3.86 19.64 -9.73
CA ASP A 90 2.60 20.25 -9.28
C ASP A 90 1.74 19.33 -8.40
N THR A 91 2.39 18.47 -7.61
CA THR A 91 1.72 17.63 -6.59
C THR A 91 2.22 17.97 -5.20
N VAL A 92 1.40 17.72 -4.19
CA VAL A 92 1.81 17.82 -2.78
C VAL A 92 2.43 16.50 -2.30
N PRO A 93 3.27 16.50 -1.24
CA PRO A 93 3.87 15.28 -0.71
C PRO A 93 2.84 14.20 -0.40
N GLY A 94 3.14 12.96 -0.82
CA GLY A 94 2.26 11.81 -0.67
C GLY A 94 1.30 11.58 -1.86
N PHE A 95 1.32 12.45 -2.87
CA PHE A 95 0.57 12.28 -4.11
C PHE A 95 1.51 12.35 -5.32
N VAL A 96 1.09 11.72 -6.42
CA VAL A 96 1.81 11.68 -7.69
C VAL A 96 0.83 11.73 -8.86
N ARG A 97 1.32 12.05 -10.05
CA ARG A 97 0.61 11.84 -11.33
C ARG A 97 1.27 10.72 -12.11
N LEU A 98 0.51 10.12 -13.01
CA LEU A 98 0.95 9.01 -13.84
C LEU A 98 0.88 9.40 -15.30
N ILE A 99 2.04 9.60 -15.91
CA ILE A 99 2.18 10.07 -17.28
C ILE A 99 2.52 8.90 -18.19
N HIS A 100 1.78 8.75 -19.28
CA HIS A 100 2.09 7.84 -20.36
C HIS A 100 2.82 8.59 -21.47
N GLU A 101 4.00 8.12 -21.84
CA GLU A 101 4.75 8.64 -22.99
C GLU A 101 4.06 8.27 -24.31
N PRO A 102 4.27 9.00 -25.42
CA PRO A 102 3.54 8.81 -26.68
C PRO A 102 3.71 7.42 -27.31
N HIS A 103 2.91 6.46 -26.85
CA HIS A 103 2.88 5.07 -27.29
C HIS A 103 1.44 4.53 -27.32
N ILE A 104 1.27 3.34 -27.89
CA ILE A 104 -0.02 2.65 -27.88
C ILE A 104 -0.26 2.06 -26.49
N ILE A 105 -1.30 2.54 -25.81
CA ILE A 105 -1.85 1.89 -24.62
C ILE A 105 -2.52 0.60 -25.09
N LYS A 106 -2.05 -0.54 -24.58
CA LYS A 106 -2.41 -1.90 -25.02
C LYS A 106 -3.84 -2.28 -24.65
N PHE A 107 -4.33 -1.80 -23.52
CA PHE A 107 -5.64 -2.14 -23.00
C PHE A 107 -6.63 -1.00 -23.20
N ASP A 108 -7.75 -1.27 -23.87
CA ASP A 108 -8.74 -0.24 -24.19
C ASP A 108 -9.36 0.39 -22.93
N PHE A 109 -9.66 -0.41 -21.90
CA PHE A 109 -10.18 0.13 -20.64
C PHE A 109 -9.18 1.06 -19.92
N VAL A 110 -7.87 0.83 -20.05
CA VAL A 110 -6.84 1.73 -19.49
C VAL A 110 -6.78 3.02 -20.31
N ARG A 111 -6.97 2.92 -21.63
CA ARG A 111 -7.04 4.09 -22.52
C ARG A 111 -8.25 4.96 -22.19
N GLU A 112 -9.39 4.37 -21.85
CA GLU A 112 -10.59 5.10 -21.41
C GLU A 112 -10.35 5.88 -20.11
N TRP A 113 -9.46 5.41 -19.24
CA TRP A 113 -9.07 6.11 -18.01
C TRP A 113 -8.03 7.20 -18.23
N CYS A 114 -7.51 7.34 -19.45
CA CYS A 114 -6.50 8.34 -19.75
C CYS A 114 -7.13 9.64 -20.24
N ILE A 115 -6.58 10.77 -19.78
CA ILE A 115 -6.89 12.09 -20.33
C ILE A 115 -5.72 12.60 -21.17
N GLU A 116 -6.02 13.41 -22.19
CA GLU A 116 -4.97 14.05 -22.99
C GLU A 116 -4.14 15.02 -22.14
N HIS A 117 -2.84 15.00 -22.39
CA HIS A 117 -1.85 15.89 -21.80
C HIS A 117 -0.97 16.47 -22.93
N ASP A 118 -0.06 17.36 -22.57
CA ASP A 118 0.80 18.04 -23.54
C ASP A 118 1.68 17.05 -24.34
N ASN A 119 2.16 17.48 -25.53
CA ASN A 119 3.11 16.72 -26.35
C ASN A 119 2.67 15.27 -26.67
N ASN A 120 1.37 15.03 -26.87
CA ASN A 120 0.77 13.70 -27.09
C ASN A 120 0.95 12.72 -25.91
N ARG A 121 1.31 13.23 -24.73
CA ARG A 121 1.33 12.46 -23.49
C ARG A 121 -0.09 12.29 -22.97
N ARG A 122 -0.28 11.33 -22.08
CA ARG A 122 -1.58 11.13 -21.42
C ARG A 122 -1.39 11.00 -19.91
N LEU A 123 -2.36 11.46 -19.14
CA LEU A 123 -2.41 11.26 -17.70
C LEU A 123 -3.40 10.15 -17.37
N LEU A 124 -3.04 9.24 -16.48
CA LEU A 124 -3.98 8.25 -15.95
C LEU A 124 -4.88 8.91 -14.91
N SER A 125 -6.15 9.08 -15.24
CA SER A 125 -7.17 9.57 -14.31
C SER A 125 -7.55 8.48 -13.32
N ASN A 126 -7.76 8.88 -12.06
CA ASN A 126 -8.37 8.02 -11.05
C ASN A 126 -9.92 8.08 -11.06
N LYS A 127 -10.51 8.99 -11.85
CA LYS A 127 -11.93 9.34 -11.78
C LYS A 127 -12.85 8.17 -12.12
N LEU A 128 -12.65 7.54 -13.28
CA LEU A 128 -13.50 6.42 -13.71
C LEU A 128 -13.40 5.25 -12.75
N LEU A 129 -12.23 5.04 -12.16
CA LEU A 129 -12.05 4.03 -11.13
C LEU A 129 -12.81 4.43 -9.85
N LYS A 130 -12.70 5.67 -9.38
CA LYS A 130 -13.46 6.18 -8.23
C LYS A 130 -14.98 6.10 -8.44
N GLU A 131 -15.46 6.42 -9.64
CA GLU A 131 -16.88 6.36 -10.01
C GLU A 131 -17.39 4.91 -10.10
N ALA A 132 -16.64 4.02 -10.75
CA ALA A 132 -16.97 2.60 -10.81
C ALA A 132 -17.00 1.93 -9.43
N LEU A 133 -16.22 2.46 -8.48
CA LEU A 133 -16.09 1.93 -7.13
C LEU A 133 -16.94 2.68 -6.08
N TYR A 134 -17.73 3.68 -6.47
CA TYR A 134 -18.48 4.56 -5.55
C TYR A 134 -17.61 5.19 -4.43
N GLY A 135 -16.32 5.41 -4.70
CA GLY A 135 -15.33 5.82 -3.71
C GLY A 135 -13.97 5.15 -3.94
N PRO A 136 -12.97 5.38 -3.08
CA PRO A 136 -11.67 4.73 -3.23
C PRO A 136 -11.61 3.30 -2.70
N CYS A 137 -12.61 2.92 -1.91
CA CYS A 137 -12.80 1.58 -1.38
C CYS A 137 -14.25 1.16 -1.61
N ILE A 138 -14.49 -0.12 -1.91
CA ILE A 138 -15.81 -0.75 -1.85
C ILE A 138 -15.90 -1.54 -0.55
N ALA A 139 -16.70 -1.03 0.37
CA ALA A 139 -17.16 -1.80 1.53
C ALA A 139 -18.23 -2.79 1.09
N ASP A 140 -18.21 -4.02 1.62
CA ASP A 140 -19.35 -4.92 1.49
C ASP A 140 -20.56 -4.39 2.26
N THR A 141 -21.75 -4.96 2.03
CA THR A 141 -23.01 -4.50 2.65
C THR A 141 -22.98 -4.58 4.19
N GLY A 142 -22.04 -5.34 4.77
CA GLY A 142 -21.86 -5.47 6.21
C GLY A 142 -20.75 -4.59 6.81
N GLY A 143 -19.95 -3.90 5.99
CA GLY A 143 -18.76 -3.17 6.44
C GLY A 143 -17.68 -4.08 7.05
N PHE A 144 -17.69 -5.36 6.71
CA PHE A 144 -16.70 -6.35 7.17
C PHE A 144 -15.52 -6.49 6.22
N LEU A 145 -15.67 -6.06 4.96
CA LEU A 145 -14.66 -6.17 3.93
C LEU A 145 -14.55 -4.86 3.15
N ASP A 146 -13.37 -4.25 3.18
CA ASP A 146 -13.02 -3.04 2.45
C ASP A 146 -12.06 -3.39 1.31
N ASN A 147 -12.52 -3.20 0.08
CA ASN A 147 -11.75 -3.47 -1.13
C ASN A 147 -11.23 -2.17 -1.74
N ALA A 148 -9.92 -1.97 -1.76
CA ALA A 148 -9.27 -0.87 -2.44
C ALA A 148 -8.59 -1.38 -3.72
N PHE A 149 -8.56 -0.58 -4.78
CA PHE A 149 -7.76 -0.87 -5.96
C PHE A 149 -6.43 -0.11 -5.90
N CYS A 150 -5.38 -0.69 -6.48
CA CYS A 150 -4.08 -0.05 -6.52
C CYS A 150 -3.27 -0.41 -7.76
N LEU A 151 -2.32 0.46 -8.06
CA LEU A 151 -1.22 0.19 -8.97
C LEU A 151 0.05 0.00 -8.15
N ARG A 152 1.03 -0.71 -8.71
CA ARG A 152 2.32 -0.88 -8.05
C ARG A 152 3.43 -0.22 -8.85
N CYS A 153 4.12 0.72 -8.22
CA CYS A 153 5.43 1.15 -8.68
C CYS A 153 6.49 0.23 -8.09
N ARG A 154 7.24 -0.47 -8.94
CA ARG A 154 8.26 -1.45 -8.50
C ARG A 154 9.60 -0.81 -8.11
N SER A 155 9.63 0.50 -7.92
CA SER A 155 10.77 1.25 -7.40
C SER A 155 10.38 2.03 -6.16
N TRP A 156 11.35 2.28 -5.29
CA TRP A 156 11.18 3.23 -4.19
C TRP A 156 11.22 4.64 -4.75
N ILE A 157 10.17 5.43 -4.51
CA ILE A 157 10.07 6.78 -5.07
C ILE A 157 11.08 7.74 -4.46
N GLN A 158 11.61 8.66 -5.25
CA GLN A 158 12.60 9.65 -4.86
C GLN A 158 12.12 10.52 -3.69
N GLN A 159 10.84 10.89 -3.67
CA GLN A 159 10.23 11.65 -2.56
C GLN A 159 10.37 10.93 -1.20
N ALA A 160 10.38 9.60 -1.19
CA ALA A 160 10.48 8.78 0.01
C ALA A 160 11.93 8.35 0.32
N TYR A 161 12.91 8.69 -0.53
CA TYR A 161 14.31 8.32 -0.32
C TYR A 161 14.93 8.86 0.98
N PRO A 162 14.51 10.01 1.55
CA PRO A 162 14.96 10.42 2.89
C PRO A 162 14.69 9.39 3.97
N TRP A 163 13.63 8.58 3.85
CA TRP A 163 13.38 7.47 4.77
C TRP A 163 14.51 6.43 4.71
N VAL A 164 15.04 6.12 3.53
CA VAL A 164 16.13 5.13 3.35
C VAL A 164 17.43 5.62 4.00
N LYS A 165 17.76 6.91 3.83
CA LYS A 165 19.00 7.53 4.35
C LYS A 165 18.99 7.85 5.85
N ARG A 166 17.87 7.65 6.54
CA ARG A 166 17.73 8.06 7.95
C ARG A 166 18.70 7.28 8.84
N ASN A 167 19.45 7.99 9.68
CA ASN A 167 20.29 7.34 10.69
C ASN A 167 19.41 6.65 11.75
N ARG A 168 19.55 5.33 11.89
CA ARG A 168 18.70 4.50 12.76
C ARG A 168 19.34 3.14 13.02
N THR A 169 18.90 2.47 14.08
CA THR A 169 19.26 1.09 14.42
C THR A 169 18.17 0.08 14.08
N TRP A 170 16.94 0.54 13.85
CA TRP A 170 15.82 -0.26 13.36
C TRP A 170 15.09 0.50 12.25
N PRO A 171 14.59 -0.19 11.21
CA PRO A 171 14.77 -1.62 10.92
C PRO A 171 16.21 -1.96 10.47
N SER A 172 16.52 -3.26 10.32
CA SER A 172 17.83 -3.69 9.84
C SER A 172 18.08 -3.25 8.38
N PRO A 173 19.34 -3.07 7.94
CA PRO A 173 19.66 -2.76 6.55
C PRO A 173 19.07 -3.74 5.54
N GLU A 174 19.02 -5.04 5.87
CA GLU A 174 18.42 -6.08 5.02
C GLU A 174 16.92 -5.84 4.83
N MET A 175 16.21 -5.54 5.92
CA MET A 175 14.78 -5.22 5.85
C MET A 175 14.51 -3.94 5.05
N ILE A 176 15.37 -2.92 5.19
CA ILE A 176 15.28 -1.71 4.36
C ILE A 176 15.42 -2.10 2.88
N ASN A 177 16.39 -2.95 2.55
CA ASN A 177 16.59 -3.44 1.18
C ASN A 177 15.40 -4.25 0.66
N ASP A 178 14.75 -5.04 1.50
CA ASP A 178 13.56 -5.80 1.09
C ASP A 178 12.34 -4.89 0.88
N ILE A 179 12.17 -3.86 1.71
CA ILE A 179 11.12 -2.83 1.56
C ILE A 179 11.30 -2.07 0.24
N ILE A 180 12.52 -1.58 -0.07
CA ILE A 180 12.74 -0.80 -1.30
C ILE A 180 12.55 -1.63 -2.57
N LYS A 181 12.84 -2.94 -2.54
CA LYS A 181 12.61 -3.86 -3.67
C LYS A 181 11.12 -4.09 -3.93
N VAL A 182 10.28 -3.98 -2.90
CA VAL A 182 8.83 -4.07 -3.07
C VAL A 182 8.31 -2.83 -3.83
N GLY A 183 8.84 -1.65 -3.52
CA GLY A 183 8.39 -0.38 -4.06
C GLY A 183 7.19 0.18 -3.30
N VAL A 184 6.28 0.86 -3.99
CA VAL A 184 5.12 1.52 -3.39
C VAL A 184 3.83 1.17 -4.11
N MET A 185 2.70 1.26 -3.39
CA MET A 185 1.38 1.17 -3.98
C MET A 185 0.84 2.57 -4.27
N LEU A 186 0.04 2.69 -5.31
CA LEU A 186 -0.63 3.92 -5.70
C LEU A 186 -2.13 3.67 -5.68
N VAL A 187 -2.85 4.42 -4.86
CA VAL A 187 -4.31 4.29 -4.70
C VAL A 187 -5.03 5.45 -5.40
N PRO A 188 -6.23 5.22 -5.94
CA PRO A 188 -6.99 6.15 -6.78
C PRO A 188 -7.67 7.25 -5.94
N ILE A 189 -6.87 7.99 -5.18
CA ILE A 189 -7.31 9.08 -4.32
C ILE A 189 -6.42 10.28 -4.61
N GLY A 190 -6.99 11.36 -5.11
CA GLY A 190 -6.31 12.64 -5.23
C GLY A 190 -6.28 13.43 -3.94
N CYS A 191 -5.49 14.50 -3.91
CA CYS A 191 -5.45 15.39 -2.76
C CYS A 191 -6.77 16.15 -2.68
N LYS A 192 -7.49 16.00 -1.55
CA LYS A 192 -8.80 16.62 -1.35
C LYS A 192 -8.73 18.13 -1.56
N GLY A 193 -9.55 18.64 -2.48
CA GLY A 193 -9.62 20.07 -2.80
C GLY A 193 -8.53 20.55 -3.76
N SER A 194 -7.67 19.66 -4.27
CA SER A 194 -6.83 19.94 -5.44
C SER A 194 -7.69 20.14 -6.67
N GLN A 195 -7.32 21.08 -7.55
CA GLN A 195 -7.95 21.20 -8.87
C GLN A 195 -7.67 19.97 -9.76
N ASN A 196 -6.66 19.19 -9.39
CA ASN A 196 -6.19 18.00 -10.10
C ASN A 196 -6.52 16.71 -9.34
N GLU A 197 -7.51 16.73 -8.44
CA GLU A 197 -7.88 15.57 -7.61
C GLU A 197 -8.14 14.31 -8.46
N ASP A 198 -8.76 14.46 -9.64
CA ASP A 198 -9.14 13.35 -10.53
C ASP A 198 -7.96 12.71 -11.29
N ILE A 199 -6.74 13.27 -11.21
CA ILE A 199 -5.53 12.78 -11.88
C ILE A 199 -4.37 12.51 -10.92
N GLU A 200 -4.57 12.76 -9.63
CA GLU A 200 -3.60 12.51 -8.58
C GLU A 200 -3.80 11.14 -7.96
N TRP A 201 -2.72 10.43 -7.70
CA TRP A 201 -2.71 9.12 -7.07
C TRP A 201 -1.99 9.23 -5.74
N ARG A 202 -2.59 8.75 -4.66
CA ARG A 202 -1.97 8.76 -3.33
C ARG A 202 -0.98 7.61 -3.23
N VAL A 203 0.22 7.91 -2.75
CA VAL A 203 1.24 6.91 -2.42
C VAL A 203 0.84 6.19 -1.14
N SER A 204 0.87 4.87 -1.16
CA SER A 204 0.60 3.99 -0.02
C SER A 204 1.80 3.09 0.25
N PHE A 205 2.19 3.05 1.52
CA PHE A 205 3.28 2.22 2.04
C PHE A 205 2.78 0.98 2.79
N SER A 206 1.51 0.58 2.58
CA SER A 206 0.85 -0.51 3.33
C SER A 206 1.65 -1.82 3.41
N ILE A 207 2.32 -2.21 2.32
CA ILE A 207 3.19 -3.40 2.36
C ILE A 207 4.44 -3.17 3.21
N ALA A 208 5.08 -2.00 3.09
CA ALA A 208 6.25 -1.66 3.88
C ALA A 208 5.91 -1.55 5.37
N GLU A 209 4.80 -0.89 5.71
CA GLU A 209 4.25 -0.79 7.06
C GLU A 209 4.01 -2.18 7.66
N LYS A 210 3.33 -3.06 6.92
CA LYS A 210 3.11 -4.44 7.36
C LYS A 210 4.42 -5.20 7.60
N GLN A 211 5.40 -5.06 6.71
CA GLN A 211 6.73 -5.70 6.90
C GLN A 211 7.43 -5.19 8.17
N LEU A 212 7.34 -3.89 8.46
CA LEU A 212 7.88 -3.31 9.69
C LEU A 212 7.16 -3.85 10.93
N ILE A 213 5.83 -3.91 10.92
CA ILE A 213 5.02 -4.45 12.01
C ILE A 213 5.31 -5.94 12.24
N TYR A 214 5.59 -6.69 11.17
CA TYR A 214 5.99 -8.09 11.25
C TYR A 214 7.34 -8.29 11.93
N SER A 215 8.20 -7.28 11.90
CA SER A 215 9.52 -7.29 12.56
C SER A 215 9.47 -6.99 14.06
N PHE A 216 8.35 -6.48 14.57
CA PHE A 216 8.21 -6.14 15.98
C PHE A 216 8.37 -7.39 16.86
N SER A 217 9.07 -7.20 17.98
CA SER A 217 8.91 -8.08 19.13
C SER A 217 7.45 -8.08 19.60
N HIS A 218 7.05 -9.10 20.35
CA HIS A 218 5.66 -9.19 20.80
C HIS A 218 5.27 -7.99 21.66
N THR A 219 6.16 -7.53 22.55
CA THR A 219 5.91 -6.32 23.37
C THR A 219 5.72 -5.07 22.52
N GLN A 220 6.56 -4.85 21.49
CA GLN A 220 6.40 -3.73 20.57
C GLN A 220 5.06 -3.79 19.82
N PHE A 221 4.65 -4.99 19.40
CA PHE A 221 3.36 -5.20 18.76
C PHE A 221 2.17 -4.88 19.70
N LEU A 222 2.24 -5.31 20.96
CA LEU A 222 1.22 -4.99 21.96
C LEU A 222 1.16 -3.49 22.29
N CYS A 223 2.27 -2.76 22.16
CA CYS A 223 2.30 -1.30 22.33
C CYS A 223 1.84 -0.52 21.09
N TYR A 224 1.92 -1.12 19.91
CA TYR A 224 1.43 -0.55 18.66
C TYR A 224 -0.10 -0.63 18.55
N ALA A 225 -0.66 -1.75 19.01
CA ALA A 225 -2.09 -2.06 19.03
C ALA A 225 -2.92 -1.10 19.91
#